data_AF-A0A1M6JHM8-F1
#
_entry.id   AF-A0A1M6JHM8-F1
#
_cell.length_a   1.000
_cell.length_b   1.000
_cell.length_c   1.000
_cell.angle_alpha   90.00
_cell.angle_beta   90.00
_cell.angle_gamma   90.00
#
_symmetry.space_group_name_H-M   'P 1'
#
loop_
_entity.id
_entity.type
_entity.pdbx_description
1 polymer ?
#
loop_
_entity_poly.entity_id
_entity_poly.type
_entity_poly.pdbx_seq_one_letter_code
_entity_poly.pdbx_strand_id
1 'polypeptide(L)'
;MKASGLDLSGKFATQITTSKHFYDVTAHRYIQQNCQDLGMKYIHGLSADMDDLLTEEGQRTAKAFFEYVCWCMAHDVYETFPKHAAAPSHRPVSPAESGEAGKTGDVVIVTDCAGDDTQLKAMIDRFRAVLKHKSRIVNISGYPFQGGCLGCFHCAVSGKCVYKDVLDDFLRNEIQAADAIVYAFSIKDHSMGSIFKMYDDRQFCNGHRTVTMGKPTGYLVSGNYPEEPNLQMIIEGRSEVGGNFLAGVACDEIDPDAEIDRLAARLDYAISHRYIQPRNFYGVGGMKIFRDLIWLMRGMMKADHRFYKKHGLYDFPQKQKGTVLKMYLVGALIASPRLKAKIGNKLFEGMIAPYRKVVEK
;
A
#
# COMPACT_ATOMS: atom_id res chain seq x y z
N MET A 1 4.43 19.71 -2.95
CA MET A 1 3.87 20.62 -3.97
C MET A 1 2.72 21.43 -3.39
N LYS A 2 1.60 20.82 -2.98
CA LYS A 2 0.49 21.56 -2.36
C LYS A 2 0.92 22.46 -1.18
N ALA A 3 1.75 21.92 -0.27
CA ALA A 3 2.26 22.67 0.88
C ALA A 3 3.21 23.85 0.55
N SER A 4 3.77 23.93 -0.67
CA SER A 4 4.69 25.02 -1.02
C SER A 4 3.99 26.27 -1.54
N GLY A 5 2.66 26.24 -1.74
CA GLY A 5 1.89 27.37 -2.27
C GLY A 5 2.26 27.77 -3.71
N LEU A 6 2.96 26.89 -4.44
CA LEU A 6 3.31 27.15 -5.84
C LEU A 6 2.07 27.00 -6.71
N ASP A 7 1.80 28.00 -7.54
CA ASP A 7 0.76 27.90 -8.57
C ASP A 7 1.28 27.06 -9.75
N LEU A 8 0.66 25.90 -9.93
CA LEU A 8 0.95 24.95 -11.01
C LEU A 8 -0.20 24.87 -12.02
N SER A 9 -1.19 25.77 -11.92
CA SER A 9 -2.37 25.79 -12.78
C SER A 9 -1.97 25.92 -14.26
N GLY A 10 -2.60 25.10 -15.11
CA GLY A 10 -2.34 25.07 -16.55
C GLY A 10 -1.01 24.43 -16.97
N LYS A 11 -0.15 24.01 -16.02
CA LYS A 11 1.06 23.25 -16.36
C LYS A 11 0.71 21.83 -16.76
N PHE A 12 1.41 21.28 -17.74
CA PHE A 12 1.27 19.87 -18.10
C PHE A 12 1.94 18.97 -17.07
N ALA A 13 1.31 17.84 -16.81
CA ALA A 13 1.86 16.78 -15.97
C ALA A 13 1.61 15.41 -16.63
N THR A 14 2.58 14.52 -16.46
CA THR A 14 2.42 13.09 -16.74
C THR A 14 3.31 12.32 -15.77
N GLN A 15 3.27 11.00 -15.82
CA GLN A 15 4.08 10.15 -14.95
C GLN A 15 4.63 8.96 -15.70
N ILE A 16 5.73 8.44 -15.18
CA ILE A 16 6.29 7.15 -15.56
C ILE A 16 6.48 6.37 -14.26
N THR A 17 5.92 5.18 -14.19
CA THR A 17 6.17 4.24 -13.09
C THR A 17 6.88 3.02 -13.62
N THR A 18 7.84 2.52 -12.84
CA THR A 18 8.47 1.24 -13.10
C THR A 18 8.17 0.31 -11.92
N SER A 19 7.51 -0.81 -12.21
CA SER A 19 7.17 -1.80 -11.21
C SER A 19 7.08 -3.19 -11.87
N LYS A 20 6.35 -4.14 -11.29
CA LYS A 20 5.91 -5.37 -11.99
C LYS A 20 4.44 -5.25 -12.42
N HIS A 21 4.01 -4.05 -12.80
CA HIS A 21 2.62 -3.64 -13.03
C HIS A 21 1.67 -3.95 -11.85
N PHE A 22 2.23 -4.03 -10.63
CA PHE A 22 1.46 -4.40 -9.46
C PHE A 22 0.63 -3.21 -8.99
N TYR A 23 -0.64 -3.20 -9.38
CA TYR A 23 -1.60 -2.12 -9.08
C TYR A 23 -1.08 -0.71 -9.45
N ASP A 24 -0.25 -0.60 -10.49
CA ASP A 24 0.25 0.70 -10.96
C ASP A 24 -0.88 1.70 -11.24
N VAL A 25 -2.05 1.20 -11.65
CA VAL A 25 -3.25 2.01 -11.83
C VAL A 25 -3.59 2.87 -10.60
N THR A 26 -3.37 2.40 -9.37
CA THR A 26 -3.72 3.17 -8.18
C THR A 26 -2.71 4.27 -7.89
N ALA A 27 -1.42 3.99 -8.09
CA ALA A 27 -0.37 5.01 -8.06
C ALA A 27 -0.63 6.06 -9.13
N HIS A 28 -1.06 5.60 -10.31
CA HIS A 28 -1.31 6.47 -11.44
C HIS A 28 -2.48 7.42 -11.22
N ARG A 29 -3.58 6.89 -10.68
CA ARG A 29 -4.77 7.68 -10.34
C ARG A 29 -4.49 8.65 -9.20
N TYR A 30 -3.70 8.26 -8.18
CA TYR A 30 -3.33 9.16 -7.09
C TYR A 30 -2.59 10.41 -7.59
N ILE A 31 -1.60 10.24 -8.48
CA ILE A 31 -0.88 11.38 -9.07
C ILE A 31 -1.79 12.21 -9.95
N GLN A 32 -2.62 11.58 -10.78
CA GLN A 32 -3.59 12.29 -11.61
C GLN A 32 -4.52 13.18 -10.78
N GLN A 33 -5.20 12.62 -9.77
CA GLN A 33 -6.15 13.35 -8.92
C GLN A 33 -5.46 14.56 -8.26
N ASN A 34 -4.28 14.35 -7.68
CA ASN A 34 -3.52 15.42 -7.02
C ASN A 34 -3.00 16.50 -7.99
N CYS A 35 -2.62 16.13 -9.21
CA CYS A 35 -2.28 17.09 -10.26
C CYS A 35 -3.51 17.91 -10.68
N GLN A 36 -4.67 17.28 -10.78
CA GLN A 36 -5.92 17.95 -11.16
C GLN A 36 -6.43 18.89 -10.07
N ASP A 37 -6.28 18.55 -8.78
CA ASP A 37 -6.51 19.48 -7.66
C ASP A 37 -5.66 20.75 -7.76
N LEU A 38 -4.45 20.62 -8.30
CA LEU A 38 -3.51 21.71 -8.54
C LEU A 38 -3.77 22.46 -9.86
N GLY A 39 -4.86 22.15 -10.55
CA GLY A 39 -5.21 22.77 -11.83
C GLY A 39 -4.29 22.38 -12.99
N MET A 40 -3.51 21.31 -12.86
CA MET A 40 -2.56 20.87 -13.88
C MET A 40 -3.26 20.10 -15.02
N LYS A 41 -2.77 20.28 -16.24
CA LYS A 41 -3.22 19.57 -17.45
C LYS A 41 -2.59 18.17 -17.49
N TYR A 42 -3.35 17.17 -17.06
CA TYR A 42 -2.82 15.82 -16.89
C TYR A 42 -2.83 15.00 -18.19
N ILE A 43 -1.74 14.33 -18.54
CA ILE A 43 -1.67 13.36 -19.64
C ILE A 43 -1.43 11.98 -19.03
N HIS A 44 -2.26 10.98 -19.39
CA HIS A 44 -2.10 9.61 -18.91
C HIS A 44 -0.65 9.11 -19.06
N GLY A 45 -0.15 8.47 -18.01
CA GLY A 45 1.26 8.10 -17.91
C GLY A 45 1.60 6.72 -18.45
N LEU A 46 2.89 6.39 -18.39
CA LEU A 46 3.44 5.08 -18.76
C LEU A 46 3.63 4.21 -17.51
N SER A 47 3.00 3.04 -17.48
CA SER A 47 3.30 1.97 -16.52
C SER A 47 4.19 0.95 -17.22
N ALA A 48 5.44 0.82 -16.78
CA ALA A 48 6.43 -0.08 -17.36
C ALA A 48 6.84 -1.18 -16.37
N ASP A 49 7.16 -2.36 -16.89
CA ASP A 49 7.89 -3.36 -16.13
C ASP A 49 9.32 -2.85 -15.86
N MET A 50 9.91 -3.29 -14.76
CA MET A 50 11.31 -2.99 -14.42
C MET A 50 12.28 -3.19 -15.58
N ASP A 51 12.11 -4.23 -16.39
CA ASP A 51 13.07 -4.61 -17.44
C ASP A 51 12.70 -4.13 -18.85
N ASP A 52 11.56 -3.44 -19.04
CA ASP A 52 11.05 -3.08 -20.38
C ASP A 52 12.05 -2.26 -21.21
N LEU A 53 12.73 -1.29 -20.58
CA LEU A 53 13.71 -0.43 -21.26
C LEU A 53 14.92 -1.20 -21.82
N LEU A 54 15.17 -2.42 -21.34
CA LEU A 54 16.24 -3.28 -21.84
C LEU A 54 15.86 -4.00 -23.14
N THR A 55 14.63 -3.85 -23.61
CA THR A 55 14.12 -4.46 -24.84
C THR A 55 13.90 -3.42 -25.93
N GLU A 56 14.03 -3.81 -27.20
CA GLU A 56 13.73 -2.92 -28.33
C GLU A 56 12.27 -2.49 -28.35
N GLU A 57 11.36 -3.38 -27.94
CA GLU A 57 9.93 -3.06 -27.83
C GLU A 57 9.68 -2.02 -26.74
N GLY A 58 10.18 -2.22 -25.53
CA GLY A 58 10.00 -1.25 -24.44
C GLY A 58 10.66 0.10 -24.73
N GLN A 59 11.80 0.13 -25.43
CA GLN A 59 12.38 1.39 -25.93
C GLN A 59 11.48 2.09 -26.94
N ARG A 60 10.92 1.35 -27.91
CA ARG A 60 9.94 1.90 -28.86
C ARG A 60 8.70 2.43 -28.15
N THR A 61 8.17 1.68 -27.18
CA THR A 61 7.01 2.09 -26.37
C THR A 61 7.29 3.35 -25.58
N ALA A 62 8.43 3.45 -24.89
CA ALA A 62 8.82 4.64 -24.14
C ALA A 62 8.99 5.88 -25.05
N LYS A 63 9.58 5.69 -26.23
CA LYS A 63 9.72 6.75 -27.23
C LYS A 63 8.37 7.20 -27.78
N ALA A 64 7.52 6.27 -28.20
CA ALA A 64 6.18 6.57 -28.70
C ALA A 64 5.31 7.28 -27.64
N PHE A 65 5.43 6.86 -26.37
CA PHE A 65 4.81 7.55 -25.25
C PHE A 65 5.29 9.00 -25.13
N PHE A 66 6.60 9.25 -25.18
CA PHE A 66 7.13 10.61 -25.08
C PHE A 66 6.74 11.48 -26.29
N GLU A 67 6.73 10.92 -27.50
CA GLU A 67 6.23 11.59 -28.70
C GLU A 67 4.75 11.98 -28.54
N TYR A 68 3.92 11.09 -27.99
CA TYR A 68 2.52 11.39 -27.66
C TYR A 68 2.40 12.51 -26.62
N VAL A 69 3.22 12.50 -25.56
CA VAL A 69 3.24 13.59 -24.57
C VAL A 69 3.59 14.93 -25.21
N CYS A 70 4.64 14.98 -26.05
CA CYS A 70 5.01 16.20 -26.78
C CYS A 70 3.89 16.67 -27.71
N TRP A 71 3.23 15.74 -28.41
CA TRP A 71 2.08 16.05 -29.27
C TRP A 71 0.93 16.63 -28.45
N CYS A 72 0.57 16.02 -27.32
CA CYS A 72 -0.47 16.51 -26.41
C CYS A 72 -0.18 17.93 -25.92
N MET A 73 1.06 18.20 -25.51
CA MET A 73 1.49 19.54 -25.08
C MET A 73 1.38 20.58 -26.21
N ALA A 74 1.75 20.21 -27.44
CA ALA A 74 1.69 21.11 -28.59
C ALA A 74 0.26 21.41 -29.06
N HIS A 75 -0.69 20.50 -28.82
CA HIS A 75 -2.09 20.60 -29.28
C HIS A 75 -3.10 20.89 -28.17
N ASP A 76 -2.61 21.17 -26.96
CA ASP A 76 -3.41 21.37 -25.75
C ASP A 76 -4.38 20.23 -25.42
N VAL A 77 -3.92 18.99 -25.60
CA VAL A 77 -4.70 17.77 -25.33
C VAL A 77 -4.30 17.20 -23.96
N TYR A 78 -5.29 17.01 -23.09
CA TYR A 78 -5.11 16.47 -21.75
C TYR A 78 -6.42 15.87 -21.22
N GLU A 79 -6.31 15.08 -20.15
CA GLU A 79 -7.44 14.45 -19.47
C GLU A 79 -8.39 15.51 -18.91
N THR A 80 -9.69 15.27 -19.06
CA THR A 80 -10.71 16.19 -18.56
C THR A 80 -10.58 16.36 -17.05
N PHE A 81 -10.66 17.61 -16.58
CA PHE A 81 -10.73 17.89 -15.14
C PHE A 81 -11.98 17.22 -14.57
N PRO A 82 -11.85 16.40 -13.51
CA PRO A 82 -13.00 15.84 -12.85
C PRO A 82 -13.88 16.99 -12.33
N LYS A 83 -15.18 16.74 -12.26
CA LYS A 83 -16.04 17.62 -11.47
C LYS A 83 -15.47 17.64 -10.05
N HIS A 84 -15.42 18.82 -9.43
CA HIS A 84 -14.98 18.91 -8.04
C HIS A 84 -15.87 17.98 -7.21
N ALA A 85 -15.23 17.07 -6.48
CA ALA A 85 -15.93 16.25 -5.51
C ALA A 85 -16.64 17.16 -4.52
N ALA A 86 -17.83 16.73 -4.07
CA ALA A 86 -18.52 17.46 -3.02
C ALA A 86 -17.61 17.52 -1.78
N ALA A 87 -17.58 18.67 -1.12
CA ALA A 87 -16.87 18.82 0.14
C ALA A 87 -17.37 17.77 1.15
N PRO A 88 -16.50 17.19 1.98
CA PRO A 88 -16.90 16.24 3.00
C PRO A 88 -17.99 16.79 3.92
N SER A 89 -19.02 15.99 4.17
CA SER A 89 -20.17 16.40 4.98
C SER A 89 -19.88 16.33 6.47
N HIS A 90 -18.98 15.42 6.88
CA HIS A 90 -18.65 15.14 8.28
C HIS A 90 -19.89 15.08 9.19
N ARG A 91 -20.81 14.17 8.86
CA ARG A 91 -22.04 13.97 9.61
C ARG A 91 -21.68 13.63 11.08
N PRO A 92 -22.37 14.23 12.06
CA PRO A 92 -22.12 13.95 13.46
C PRO A 92 -22.31 12.46 13.78
N VAL A 93 -21.45 11.94 14.64
CA VAL A 93 -21.54 10.58 15.19
C VAL A 93 -22.23 10.65 16.54
N SER A 94 -23.29 9.87 16.74
CA SER A 94 -23.96 9.82 18.04
C SER A 94 -23.16 8.98 19.03
N PRO A 95 -23.07 9.39 20.30
CA PRO A 95 -22.51 8.54 21.35
C PRO A 95 -23.28 7.22 21.46
N ALA A 96 -22.57 6.14 21.75
CA ALA A 96 -23.15 4.84 22.05
C ALA A 96 -22.72 4.40 23.46
N GLU A 97 -23.62 3.75 24.21
CA GLU A 97 -23.30 3.22 25.52
C GLU A 97 -22.34 2.02 25.40
N SER A 98 -21.22 2.06 26.10
CA SER A 98 -20.25 0.98 26.12
C SER A 98 -20.44 0.07 27.34
N GLY A 99 -20.67 -1.22 27.11
CA GLY A 99 -20.55 -2.24 28.15
C GLY A 99 -19.22 -3.01 28.02
N GLU A 100 -18.22 -2.70 28.85
CA GLU A 100 -16.95 -3.46 28.88
C GLU A 100 -17.12 -4.89 29.43
N ALA A 101 -18.17 -5.12 30.23
CA ALA A 101 -18.46 -6.41 30.82
C ALA A 101 -18.78 -7.44 29.73
N GLY A 102 -18.02 -8.54 29.69
CA GLY A 102 -18.23 -9.67 28.77
C GLY A 102 -17.49 -9.59 27.43
N LYS A 103 -16.82 -8.48 27.11
CA LYS A 103 -16.00 -8.38 25.88
C LYS A 103 -14.77 -9.29 25.97
N THR A 104 -14.49 -10.03 24.90
CA THR A 104 -13.32 -10.93 24.77
C THR A 104 -12.60 -10.70 23.43
N GLY A 105 -11.41 -11.31 23.25
CA GLY A 105 -10.57 -11.09 22.08
C GLY A 105 -9.78 -9.78 22.11
N ASP A 106 -9.08 -9.47 21.03
CA ASP A 106 -8.28 -8.25 20.83
C ASP A 106 -8.49 -7.68 19.42
N VAL A 107 -9.15 -6.52 19.32
CA VAL A 107 -9.23 -5.74 18.08
C VAL A 107 -8.34 -4.50 18.18
N VAL A 108 -7.33 -4.42 17.33
CA VAL A 108 -6.45 -3.24 17.28
C VAL A 108 -7.00 -2.21 16.30
N ILE A 109 -7.13 -0.97 16.78
CA ILE A 109 -7.49 0.19 15.96
C ILE A 109 -6.21 0.97 15.68
N VAL A 110 -5.69 0.88 14.46
CA VAL A 110 -4.50 1.62 14.00
C VAL A 110 -4.96 2.95 13.43
N THR A 111 -4.44 4.06 13.95
CA THR A 111 -4.89 5.41 13.56
C THR A 111 -3.76 6.43 13.50
N ASP A 112 -3.94 7.50 12.71
CA ASP A 112 -3.13 8.73 12.77
C ASP A 112 -3.93 9.92 13.31
N CYS A 113 -5.04 9.67 14.03
CA CYS A 113 -5.94 10.68 14.60
C CYS A 113 -5.14 11.74 15.37
N ALA A 114 -5.28 12.99 14.93
CA ALA A 114 -4.69 14.13 15.62
C ALA A 114 -5.44 14.41 16.94
N GLY A 115 -4.77 15.08 17.89
CA GLY A 115 -5.37 15.37 19.20
C GLY A 115 -6.59 16.30 19.14
N ASP A 116 -6.69 17.10 18.08
CA ASP A 116 -7.77 18.04 17.77
C ASP A 116 -8.77 17.50 16.72
N ASP A 117 -8.55 16.30 16.17
CA ASP A 117 -9.49 15.66 15.25
C ASP A 117 -10.68 15.05 16.03
N THR A 118 -11.70 15.87 16.24
CA THR A 118 -12.89 15.50 17.00
C THR A 118 -13.78 14.49 16.26
N GLN A 119 -13.79 14.54 14.92
CA GLN A 119 -14.68 13.74 14.09
C GLN A 119 -14.20 12.29 14.00
N LEU A 120 -12.94 12.06 13.63
CA LEU A 120 -12.37 10.71 13.59
C LEU A 120 -12.36 10.08 14.98
N LYS A 121 -12.10 10.87 16.03
CA LYS A 121 -12.20 10.42 17.41
C LYS A 121 -13.61 9.94 17.75
N ALA A 122 -14.66 10.67 17.37
CA ALA A 122 -16.04 10.28 17.60
C ALA A 122 -16.40 8.96 16.89
N MET A 123 -15.92 8.76 15.66
CA MET A 123 -16.09 7.49 14.92
C MET A 123 -15.41 6.32 15.64
N ILE A 124 -14.17 6.52 16.11
CA ILE A 124 -13.41 5.52 16.87
C ILE A 124 -14.13 5.18 18.18
N ASP A 125 -14.57 6.19 18.93
CA ASP A 125 -15.22 6.01 20.23
C ASP A 125 -16.56 5.26 20.08
N ARG A 126 -17.38 5.61 19.08
CA ARG A 126 -18.60 4.85 18.76
C ARG A 126 -18.28 3.41 18.40
N PHE A 127 -17.32 3.18 17.49
CA PHE A 127 -16.95 1.83 17.08
C PHE A 127 -16.56 0.97 18.29
N ARG A 128 -15.74 1.51 19.19
CA ARG A 128 -15.34 0.82 20.42
C ARG A 128 -16.51 0.51 21.34
N ALA A 129 -17.47 1.43 21.45
CA ALA A 129 -18.66 1.23 22.27
C ALA A 129 -19.51 0.04 21.76
N VAL A 130 -19.81 0.01 20.46
CA VAL A 130 -20.70 -1.01 19.86
C VAL A 130 -20.03 -2.35 19.55
N LEU A 131 -18.69 -2.40 19.50
CA LEU A 131 -17.94 -3.62 19.26
C LEU A 131 -18.07 -4.61 20.42
N LYS A 132 -18.36 -5.89 20.13
CA LYS A 132 -18.49 -6.97 21.14
C LYS A 132 -17.16 -7.54 21.65
N HIS A 133 -16.04 -7.10 21.08
CA HIS A 133 -14.69 -7.52 21.42
C HIS A 133 -13.94 -6.41 22.16
N LYS A 134 -12.94 -6.80 22.97
CA LYS A 134 -12.04 -5.78 23.55
C LYS A 134 -11.28 -5.10 22.41
N SER A 135 -11.03 -3.82 22.58
CA SER A 135 -10.30 -3.03 21.59
C SER A 135 -9.26 -2.14 22.24
N ARG A 136 -8.18 -1.88 21.50
CA ARG A 136 -7.11 -0.97 21.89
C ARG A 136 -6.70 -0.11 20.70
N ILE A 137 -6.25 1.10 21.01
CA ILE A 137 -5.86 2.09 19.99
C ILE A 137 -4.35 2.11 19.89
N VAL A 138 -3.84 2.04 18.66
CA VAL A 138 -2.44 2.23 18.32
C VAL A 138 -2.37 3.47 17.42
N ASN A 139 -2.02 4.61 18.03
CA ASN A 139 -1.86 5.85 17.28
C ASN A 139 -0.44 5.95 16.69
N ILE A 140 -0.33 5.70 15.38
CA ILE A 140 0.95 5.68 14.67
C ILE A 140 1.53 7.08 14.43
N SER A 141 0.78 8.16 14.65
CA SER A 141 1.33 9.53 14.61
C SER A 141 2.37 9.77 15.72
N GLY A 142 2.24 9.07 16.85
CA GLY A 142 3.20 9.12 17.95
C GLY A 142 4.43 8.23 17.72
N TYR A 143 4.45 7.44 16.65
CA TYR A 143 5.59 6.58 16.34
C TYR A 143 6.70 7.39 15.64
N PRO A 144 7.97 7.33 16.11
CA PRO A 144 9.05 8.14 15.57
C PRO A 144 9.62 7.55 14.27
N PHE A 145 8.83 7.57 13.18
CA PHE A 145 9.26 7.12 11.87
C PHE A 145 10.50 7.88 11.40
N GLN A 146 11.57 7.16 11.06
CA GLN A 146 12.80 7.75 10.50
C GLN A 146 12.76 7.93 8.96
N GLY A 147 11.61 7.66 8.32
CA GLY A 147 11.40 7.70 6.88
C GLY A 147 10.70 6.46 6.34
N GLY A 148 10.47 6.42 5.01
CA GLY A 148 9.85 5.31 4.27
C GLY A 148 10.86 4.25 3.81
N CYS A 149 10.43 3.29 2.99
CA CYS A 149 11.29 2.23 2.45
C CYS A 149 12.37 2.82 1.53
N LEU A 150 13.63 2.39 1.72
CA LEU A 150 14.76 2.87 0.92
C LEU A 150 15.07 2.01 -0.32
N GLY A 151 14.34 0.91 -0.54
CA GLY A 151 14.68 -0.05 -1.60
C GLY A 151 16.09 -0.67 -1.45
N CYS A 152 16.65 -0.68 -0.23
CA CYS A 152 18.06 -1.03 0.00
C CYS A 152 18.38 -2.53 0.02
N PHE A 153 17.36 -3.39 -0.10
CA PHE A 153 17.46 -4.85 -0.04
C PHE A 153 18.08 -5.43 1.24
N HIS A 154 18.30 -4.63 2.30
CA HIS A 154 18.87 -5.11 3.56
C HIS A 154 18.03 -6.23 4.18
N CYS A 155 16.70 -6.09 4.12
CA CYS A 155 15.74 -7.05 4.62
C CYS A 155 15.54 -8.29 3.72
N ALA A 156 16.01 -8.29 2.47
CA ALA A 156 15.67 -9.34 1.49
C ALA A 156 16.09 -10.76 1.94
N VAL A 157 17.22 -10.87 2.63
CA VAL A 157 17.74 -12.15 3.14
C VAL A 157 17.23 -12.45 4.56
N SER A 158 17.34 -11.48 5.47
CA SER A 158 17.14 -11.66 6.92
C SER A 158 15.75 -11.28 7.41
N GLY A 159 14.99 -10.50 6.65
CA GLY A 159 13.74 -9.86 7.08
C GLY A 159 13.94 -8.67 8.01
N LYS A 160 15.18 -8.25 8.30
CA LYS A 160 15.47 -7.12 9.20
C LYS A 160 15.71 -5.84 8.41
N CYS A 161 15.01 -4.76 8.79
CA CYS A 161 15.17 -3.45 8.17
C CYS A 161 16.55 -2.83 8.52
N VAL A 162 16.98 -1.85 7.73
CA VAL A 162 18.18 -1.04 8.05
C VAL A 162 17.89 0.02 9.12
N TYR A 163 16.64 0.47 9.21
CA TYR A 163 16.18 1.34 10.29
C TYR A 163 16.25 0.62 11.64
N LYS A 164 16.61 1.38 12.69
CA LYS A 164 16.82 0.88 14.07
C LYS A 164 15.74 1.33 15.05
N ASP A 165 14.62 1.84 14.55
CA ASP A 165 13.47 2.30 15.34
C ASP A 165 12.61 1.15 15.90
N VAL A 166 13.02 -0.10 15.68
CA VAL A 166 12.38 -1.30 16.23
C VAL A 166 10.93 -1.49 15.74
N LEU A 167 10.60 -0.92 14.57
CA LEU A 167 9.25 -1.02 14.01
C LEU A 167 8.80 -2.47 13.79
N ASP A 168 9.72 -3.40 13.49
CA ASP A 168 9.37 -4.81 13.27
C ASP A 168 8.74 -5.43 14.54
N ASP A 169 9.29 -5.16 15.72
CA ASP A 169 8.74 -5.68 16.98
C ASP A 169 7.41 -4.98 17.32
N PHE A 170 7.33 -3.66 17.10
CA PHE A 170 6.08 -2.91 17.25
C PHE A 170 4.98 -3.47 16.33
N LEU A 171 5.25 -3.69 15.05
CA LEU A 171 4.31 -4.26 14.10
C LEU A 171 3.85 -5.66 14.54
N ARG A 172 4.78 -6.53 14.95
CA ARG A 172 4.48 -7.91 15.32
C ARG A 172 3.67 -8.01 16.61
N ASN A 173 4.08 -7.27 17.63
CA ASN A 173 3.53 -7.41 18.98
C ASN A 173 2.32 -6.51 19.19
N GLU A 174 2.34 -5.28 18.66
CA GLU A 174 1.27 -4.31 18.89
C GLU A 174 0.18 -4.36 17.82
N ILE A 175 0.43 -4.90 16.63
CA ILE A 175 -0.59 -4.87 15.55
C ILE A 175 -0.93 -6.28 15.07
N GLN A 176 0.07 -7.08 14.69
CA GLN A 176 -0.14 -8.43 14.16
C GLN A 176 -0.59 -9.44 15.23
N ALA A 177 -0.46 -9.14 16.52
CA ALA A 177 -0.93 -10.06 17.57
C ALA A 177 -2.46 -10.07 17.71
N ALA A 178 -3.15 -9.01 17.26
CA ALA A 178 -4.60 -8.85 17.43
C ALA A 178 -5.42 -9.84 16.61
N ASP A 179 -6.63 -10.18 17.07
CA ASP A 179 -7.57 -11.06 16.34
C ASP A 179 -8.08 -10.40 15.05
N ALA A 180 -8.25 -9.07 15.07
CA ALA A 180 -8.64 -8.27 13.91
C ALA A 180 -8.02 -6.87 13.95
N ILE A 181 -7.99 -6.20 12.80
CA ILE A 181 -7.38 -4.88 12.63
C ILE A 181 -8.39 -3.90 12.04
N VAL A 182 -8.51 -2.71 12.62
CA VAL A 182 -9.30 -1.61 12.06
C VAL A 182 -8.37 -0.44 11.79
N TYR A 183 -8.36 0.08 10.57
CA TYR A 183 -7.60 1.28 10.23
C TYR A 183 -8.53 2.50 10.29
N ALA A 184 -8.15 3.51 11.06
CA ALA A 184 -8.95 4.72 11.25
C ALA A 184 -8.15 5.95 10.81
N PHE A 185 -8.63 6.67 9.79
CA PHE A 185 -7.94 7.83 9.23
C PHE A 185 -8.91 8.86 8.65
N SER A 186 -8.43 10.08 8.51
CA SER A 186 -9.12 11.15 7.78
C SER A 186 -8.51 11.25 6.38
N ILE A 187 -9.34 11.35 5.34
CA ILE A 187 -8.87 11.41 3.94
C ILE A 187 -8.02 12.67 3.75
N LYS A 188 -6.80 12.49 3.24
CA LYS A 188 -5.85 13.57 2.94
C LYS A 188 -5.33 13.38 1.52
N ASP A 189 -5.57 14.35 0.65
CA ASP A 189 -5.03 14.36 -0.72
C ASP A 189 -5.37 13.07 -1.50
N HIS A 190 -6.64 12.63 -1.46
CA HIS A 190 -7.10 11.37 -2.06
C HIS A 190 -6.44 10.09 -1.48
N SER A 191 -5.96 10.14 -0.23
CA SER A 191 -5.23 9.03 0.40
C SER A 191 -5.45 8.95 1.92
N MET A 192 -4.80 7.95 2.55
CA MET A 192 -4.72 7.79 4.00
C MET A 192 -3.75 8.78 4.67
N GLY A 193 -3.08 9.64 3.90
CA GLY A 193 -2.09 10.59 4.40
C GLY A 193 -0.68 10.04 4.55
N SER A 194 0.27 10.94 4.78
CA SER A 194 1.70 10.64 4.79
C SER A 194 2.14 9.71 5.94
N ILE A 195 1.49 9.80 7.09
CA ILE A 195 1.80 8.93 8.25
C ILE A 195 1.46 7.47 7.92
N PHE A 196 0.26 7.20 7.40
CA PHE A 196 -0.12 5.87 6.92
C PHE A 196 0.77 5.41 5.76
N LYS A 197 1.12 6.30 4.84
CA LYS A 197 2.05 5.98 3.75
C LYS A 197 3.42 5.53 4.29
N MET A 198 3.97 6.21 5.29
CA MET A 198 5.22 5.80 5.93
C MET A 198 5.07 4.46 6.66
N TYR A 199 3.98 4.28 7.40
CA TYR A 199 3.66 3.01 8.07
C TYR A 199 3.62 1.85 7.06
N ASP A 200 2.94 2.03 5.93
CA ASP A 200 2.82 1.03 4.86
C ASP A 200 4.15 0.77 4.17
N ASP A 201 4.90 1.81 3.82
CA ASP A 201 6.24 1.67 3.25
C ASP A 201 7.17 0.91 4.20
N ARG A 202 7.02 1.10 5.50
CA ARG A 202 7.90 0.47 6.46
C ARG A 202 7.53 -0.98 6.77
N GLN A 203 6.34 -1.44 6.34
CA GLN A 203 5.99 -2.86 6.32
C GLN A 203 6.77 -3.67 5.26
N PHE A 204 7.41 -3.03 4.27
CA PHE A 204 8.31 -3.71 3.32
C PHE A 204 9.52 -4.39 3.99
N CYS A 205 9.79 -4.16 5.28
CA CYS A 205 10.72 -5.03 6.03
C CYS A 205 10.27 -6.50 6.02
N ASN A 206 8.95 -6.73 5.94
CA ASN A 206 8.36 -8.05 5.76
C ASN A 206 8.35 -8.49 4.29
N GLY A 207 8.87 -7.69 3.35
CA GLY A 207 8.88 -8.01 1.92
C GLY A 207 7.46 -8.20 1.37
N HIS A 208 7.29 -9.23 0.55
CA HIS A 208 6.00 -9.66 -0.02
C HIS A 208 5.29 -10.69 0.89
N ARG A 209 5.63 -10.72 2.18
CA ARG A 209 4.93 -11.48 3.21
C ARG A 209 3.92 -10.54 3.82
N THR A 210 2.66 -10.66 3.43
CA THR A 210 1.58 -9.78 3.90
C THR A 210 1.53 -9.82 5.43
N VAL A 211 1.82 -8.68 6.05
CA VAL A 211 2.01 -8.50 7.50
C VAL A 211 0.76 -8.93 8.27
N THR A 212 -0.41 -8.58 7.75
CA THR A 212 -1.71 -8.81 8.37
C THR A 212 -2.41 -10.05 7.82
N MET A 213 -1.71 -10.93 7.08
CA MET A 213 -2.31 -12.00 6.27
C MET A 213 -3.42 -12.77 7.00
N GLY A 214 -4.59 -12.89 6.38
CA GLY A 214 -5.71 -13.69 6.87
C GLY A 214 -6.54 -13.07 8.00
N LYS A 215 -6.14 -11.93 8.57
CA LYS A 215 -6.89 -11.28 9.66
C LYS A 215 -8.14 -10.57 9.14
N PRO A 216 -9.29 -10.65 9.82
CA PRO A 216 -10.40 -9.73 9.57
C PRO A 216 -9.93 -8.27 9.68
N THR A 217 -10.34 -7.44 8.72
CA THR A 217 -9.91 -6.05 8.60
C THR A 217 -11.10 -5.13 8.36
N GLY A 218 -11.13 -3.98 9.02
CA GLY A 218 -12.13 -2.93 8.82
C GLY A 218 -11.50 -1.55 8.65
N TYR A 219 -12.29 -0.58 8.20
CA TYR A 219 -11.84 0.81 8.06
C TYR A 219 -12.87 1.79 8.61
N LEU A 220 -12.40 2.78 9.37
CA LEU A 220 -13.14 3.98 9.74
C LEU A 220 -12.52 5.14 8.97
N VAL A 221 -13.30 5.81 8.13
CA VAL A 221 -12.79 6.83 7.21
C VAL A 221 -13.56 8.12 7.41
N SER A 222 -12.90 9.16 7.93
CA SER A 222 -13.49 10.49 7.98
C SER A 222 -13.20 11.23 6.68
N GLY A 223 -14.23 11.66 5.98
CA GLY A 223 -14.16 12.32 4.67
C GLY A 223 -15.02 11.65 3.60
N ASN A 224 -15.07 12.26 2.41
CA ASN A 224 -15.95 11.84 1.32
C ASN A 224 -15.48 10.59 0.57
N TYR A 225 -15.42 9.46 1.27
CA TYR A 225 -14.99 8.16 0.74
C TYR A 225 -15.77 7.66 -0.49
N PRO A 226 -17.10 7.87 -0.62
CA PRO A 226 -17.85 7.49 -1.82
C PRO A 226 -17.31 8.12 -3.11
N GLU A 227 -16.77 9.34 -3.02
CA GLU A 227 -16.18 10.07 -4.16
C GLU A 227 -14.70 9.69 -4.42
N GLU A 228 -14.15 8.71 -3.70
CA GLU A 228 -12.74 8.29 -3.80
C GLU A 228 -12.57 6.87 -4.39
N PRO A 229 -12.88 6.65 -5.68
CA PRO A 229 -12.83 5.31 -6.28
C PRO A 229 -11.42 4.70 -6.28
N ASN A 230 -10.38 5.53 -6.35
CA ASN A 230 -9.01 5.06 -6.25
C ASN A 230 -8.68 4.53 -4.85
N LEU A 231 -9.08 5.27 -3.80
CA LEU A 231 -8.89 4.85 -2.42
C LEU A 231 -9.72 3.60 -2.09
N GLN A 232 -10.93 3.49 -2.65
CA GLN A 232 -11.76 2.27 -2.57
C GLN A 232 -11.00 1.06 -3.12
N MET A 233 -10.41 1.17 -4.31
CA MET A 233 -9.59 0.11 -4.90
C MET A 233 -8.36 -0.22 -4.05
N ILE A 234 -7.68 0.78 -3.48
CA ILE A 234 -6.51 0.55 -2.61
C ILE A 234 -6.91 -0.26 -1.37
N ILE A 235 -8.01 0.11 -0.70
CA ILE A 235 -8.51 -0.58 0.49
C ILE A 235 -8.88 -2.03 0.17
N GLU A 236 -9.66 -2.25 -0.88
CA GLU A 236 -10.08 -3.59 -1.31
C GLU A 236 -8.88 -4.44 -1.75
N GLY A 237 -8.05 -3.90 -2.64
CA GLY A 237 -6.87 -4.59 -3.18
C GLY A 237 -5.87 -4.99 -2.10
N ARG A 238 -5.68 -4.15 -1.07
CA ARG A 238 -4.86 -4.47 0.10
C ARG A 238 -5.41 -5.66 0.87
N SER A 239 -6.71 -5.65 1.17
CA SER A 239 -7.37 -6.75 1.88
C SER A 239 -7.32 -8.06 1.08
N GLU A 240 -7.58 -7.98 -0.21
CA GLU A 240 -7.60 -9.13 -1.12
C GLU A 240 -6.23 -9.83 -1.26
N VAL A 241 -5.16 -9.06 -1.45
CA VAL A 241 -3.79 -9.62 -1.55
C VAL A 241 -3.33 -10.22 -0.21
N GLY A 242 -3.75 -9.60 0.91
CA GLY A 242 -3.55 -10.14 2.25
C GLY A 242 -4.39 -11.39 2.57
N GLY A 243 -5.39 -11.73 1.75
CA GLY A 243 -6.39 -12.73 2.11
C GLY A 243 -7.18 -12.33 3.36
N ASN A 244 -7.29 -11.03 3.62
CA ASN A 244 -8.03 -10.46 4.72
C ASN A 244 -9.51 -10.39 4.37
N PHE A 245 -10.38 -10.81 5.29
CA PHE A 245 -11.80 -10.48 5.15
C PHE A 245 -11.99 -8.98 5.40
N LEU A 246 -12.40 -8.24 4.37
CA LEU A 246 -12.79 -6.84 4.50
C LEU A 246 -14.21 -6.78 5.10
N ALA A 247 -14.29 -6.53 6.41
CA ALA A 247 -15.55 -6.39 7.14
C ALA A 247 -16.36 -5.17 6.67
N GLY A 248 -15.70 -4.20 6.05
CA GLY A 248 -16.30 -3.02 5.44
C GLY A 248 -15.52 -1.74 5.71
N VAL A 249 -16.05 -0.66 5.16
CA VAL A 249 -15.59 0.71 5.40
C VAL A 249 -16.77 1.49 5.93
N ALA A 250 -16.62 2.13 7.09
CA ALA A 250 -17.61 3.06 7.62
C ALA A 250 -17.09 4.49 7.42
N CYS A 251 -17.91 5.34 6.81
CA CYS A 251 -17.64 6.73 6.51
C CYS A 251 -18.68 7.66 7.13
N ASP A 252 -18.31 8.93 7.30
CA ASP A 252 -19.12 9.96 7.94
C ASP A 252 -19.88 10.85 6.95
N GLU A 253 -20.25 10.34 5.77
CA GLU A 253 -20.95 11.13 4.74
C GLU A 253 -22.48 11.02 4.79
N ILE A 254 -23.02 9.82 5.00
CA ILE A 254 -24.45 9.54 4.87
C ILE A 254 -25.07 9.19 6.22
N ASP A 255 -24.68 8.06 6.80
CA ASP A 255 -25.19 7.55 8.08
C ASP A 255 -24.04 6.89 8.86
N PRO A 256 -23.17 7.69 9.52
CA PRO A 256 -21.99 7.18 10.22
C PRO A 256 -22.34 6.15 11.29
N ASP A 257 -23.44 6.39 12.02
CA ASP A 257 -23.84 5.55 13.13
C ASP A 257 -24.15 4.13 12.65
N ALA A 258 -25.02 3.99 11.64
CA ALA A 258 -25.38 2.68 11.12
C ALA A 258 -24.22 2.01 10.36
N GLU A 259 -23.34 2.78 9.71
CA GLU A 259 -22.15 2.23 9.05
C GLU A 259 -21.15 1.64 10.04
N ILE A 260 -20.87 2.36 11.14
CA ILE A 260 -19.99 1.91 12.22
C ILE A 260 -20.54 0.64 12.89
N ASP A 261 -21.85 0.61 13.17
CA ASP A 261 -22.50 -0.54 13.80
C ASP A 261 -22.47 -1.78 12.90
N ARG A 262 -22.72 -1.60 11.58
CA ARG A 262 -22.60 -2.69 10.60
C ARG A 262 -21.17 -3.20 10.47
N LEU A 263 -20.18 -2.32 10.51
CA LEU A 263 -18.78 -2.71 10.51
C LEU A 263 -18.44 -3.58 11.72
N ALA A 264 -18.82 -3.13 12.92
CA ALA A 264 -18.61 -3.88 14.16
C ALA A 264 -19.28 -5.26 14.13
N ALA A 265 -20.53 -5.34 13.65
CA ALA A 265 -21.26 -6.60 13.54
C ALA A 265 -20.61 -7.60 12.56
N ARG A 266 -20.13 -7.12 11.40
CA ARG A 266 -19.42 -7.99 10.43
C ARG A 266 -18.08 -8.46 10.96
N LEU A 267 -17.36 -7.61 11.71
CA LEU A 267 -16.10 -7.98 12.34
C LEU A 267 -16.31 -9.06 13.42
N ASP A 268 -17.33 -8.89 14.26
CA ASP A 268 -17.77 -9.90 15.25
C ASP A 268 -18.08 -11.24 14.59
N TYR A 269 -18.84 -11.23 13.49
CA TYR A 269 -19.11 -12.44 12.72
C TYR A 269 -17.81 -13.11 12.24
N ALA A 270 -16.89 -12.34 11.66
CA ALA A 270 -15.66 -12.87 11.10
C ALA A 270 -14.74 -13.50 12.15
N ILE A 271 -14.61 -12.86 13.32
CA ILE A 271 -13.82 -13.37 14.44
C ILE A 271 -14.47 -14.64 14.99
N SER A 272 -15.78 -14.58 15.29
CA SER A 272 -16.52 -15.68 15.92
C SER A 272 -16.61 -16.94 15.05
N HIS A 273 -16.68 -16.79 13.73
CA HIS A 273 -16.81 -17.90 12.79
C HIS A 273 -15.51 -18.26 12.06
N ARG A 274 -14.40 -17.53 12.34
CA ARG A 274 -13.13 -17.65 11.61
C ARG A 274 -13.35 -17.60 10.10
N TYR A 275 -14.18 -16.66 9.65
CA TYR A 275 -14.60 -16.57 8.28
C TYR A 275 -13.42 -16.23 7.36
N ILE A 276 -13.34 -16.92 6.22
CA ILE A 276 -12.33 -16.68 5.18
C ILE A 276 -13.07 -16.33 3.89
N GLN A 277 -12.85 -15.12 3.40
CA GLN A 277 -13.39 -14.64 2.14
C GLN A 277 -12.63 -15.26 0.95
N PRO A 278 -13.33 -15.86 -0.02
CA PRO A 278 -12.71 -16.23 -1.29
C PRO A 278 -12.20 -14.99 -2.04
N ARG A 279 -11.00 -15.11 -2.61
CA ARG A 279 -10.34 -14.01 -3.34
C ARG A 279 -11.09 -13.63 -4.61
N ASN A 280 -11.12 -12.34 -4.89
CA ASN A 280 -11.60 -11.77 -6.15
C ASN A 280 -10.46 -11.52 -7.15
N PHE A 281 -10.74 -10.75 -8.20
CA PHE A 281 -9.76 -10.41 -9.25
C PHE A 281 -8.49 -9.75 -8.69
N TYR A 282 -8.62 -8.82 -7.75
CA TYR A 282 -7.50 -8.14 -7.11
C TYR A 282 -6.60 -9.16 -6.41
N GLY A 283 -7.19 -10.01 -5.56
CA GLY A 283 -6.43 -11.01 -4.81
C GLY A 283 -5.74 -12.04 -5.71
N VAL A 284 -6.43 -12.52 -6.75
CA VAL A 284 -5.87 -13.49 -7.71
C VAL A 284 -4.78 -12.87 -8.57
N GLY A 285 -5.03 -11.71 -9.17
CA GLY A 285 -4.10 -11.03 -10.06
C GLY A 285 -2.83 -10.58 -9.34
N GLY A 286 -3.00 -9.90 -8.20
CA GLY A 286 -1.89 -9.43 -7.39
C GLY A 286 -1.00 -10.56 -6.88
N MET A 287 -1.60 -11.65 -6.39
CA MET A 287 -0.84 -12.80 -5.92
C MET A 287 -0.08 -13.52 -7.04
N LYS A 288 -0.60 -13.56 -8.28
CA LYS A 288 0.14 -14.14 -9.42
C LYS A 288 1.43 -13.38 -9.72
N ILE A 289 1.37 -12.05 -9.73
CA ILE A 289 2.55 -11.20 -9.96
C ILE A 289 3.62 -11.50 -8.91
N PHE A 290 3.26 -11.46 -7.61
CA PHE A 290 4.23 -11.72 -6.54
C PHE A 290 4.71 -13.16 -6.48
N ARG A 291 3.83 -14.13 -6.70
CA ARG A 291 4.18 -15.55 -6.77
C ARG A 291 5.27 -15.80 -7.81
N ASP A 292 5.11 -15.24 -9.01
CA ASP A 292 6.09 -15.38 -10.09
C ASP A 292 7.40 -14.66 -9.77
N LEU A 293 7.30 -13.41 -9.29
CA LEU A 293 8.45 -12.60 -8.89
C LEU A 293 9.29 -13.30 -7.81
N ILE A 294 8.66 -13.71 -6.71
CA ILE A 294 9.35 -14.37 -5.59
C ILE A 294 9.92 -15.71 -6.04
N TRP A 295 9.24 -16.47 -6.90
CA TRP A 295 9.83 -17.70 -7.43
C TRP A 295 11.12 -17.42 -8.19
N LEU A 296 11.12 -16.45 -9.11
CA LEU A 296 12.32 -16.09 -9.88
C LEU A 296 13.44 -15.54 -8.98
N MET A 297 13.07 -14.68 -8.02
CA MET A 297 14.01 -13.99 -7.12
C MET A 297 14.37 -14.78 -5.85
N ARG A 298 13.90 -16.03 -5.71
CA ARG A 298 14.01 -16.84 -4.47
C ARG A 298 15.41 -16.99 -3.89
N GLY A 299 16.43 -16.87 -4.73
CA GLY A 299 17.82 -16.91 -4.29
C GLY A 299 18.23 -15.67 -3.49
N MET A 300 17.69 -14.50 -3.83
CA MET A 300 17.89 -13.22 -3.15
C MET A 300 16.85 -12.99 -2.06
N MET A 301 15.56 -13.19 -2.39
CA MET A 301 14.41 -13.00 -1.49
C MET A 301 14.16 -14.26 -0.66
N LYS A 302 15.18 -14.67 0.11
CA LYS A 302 15.16 -15.95 0.85
C LYS A 302 14.08 -15.96 1.93
N ALA A 303 13.81 -14.83 2.57
CA ALA A 303 12.78 -14.72 3.60
C ALA A 303 11.38 -14.93 3.01
N ASP A 304 11.08 -14.26 1.89
CA ASP A 304 9.84 -14.43 1.13
C ASP A 304 9.68 -15.86 0.62
N HIS A 305 10.73 -16.44 0.03
CA HIS A 305 10.65 -17.81 -0.49
C HIS A 305 10.30 -18.84 0.58
N ARG A 306 10.91 -18.75 1.78
CA ARG A 306 10.58 -19.64 2.91
C ARG A 306 9.12 -19.48 3.32
N PHE A 307 8.63 -18.24 3.38
CA PHE A 307 7.25 -17.95 3.71
C PHE A 307 6.29 -18.52 2.66
N TYR A 308 6.53 -18.30 1.37
CA TYR A 308 5.66 -18.78 0.29
C TYR A 308 5.59 -20.30 0.25
N LYS A 309 6.71 -21.01 0.47
CA LYS A 309 6.71 -22.47 0.61
C LYS A 309 5.89 -22.94 1.80
N LYS A 310 6.09 -22.34 2.98
CA LYS A 310 5.40 -22.74 4.22
C LYS A 310 3.87 -22.61 4.08
N HIS A 311 3.39 -21.61 3.33
CA HIS A 311 1.97 -21.31 3.19
C HIS A 311 1.36 -21.82 1.87
N GLY A 312 2.08 -22.66 1.11
CA GLY A 312 1.55 -23.26 -0.13
C GLY A 312 1.20 -22.24 -1.22
N LEU A 313 1.87 -21.10 -1.27
CA LEU A 313 1.54 -20.00 -2.20
C LEU A 313 2.06 -20.23 -3.63
N TYR A 314 2.78 -21.32 -3.89
CA TYR A 314 3.21 -21.72 -5.23
C TYR A 314 2.28 -22.80 -5.78
N ASP A 315 1.56 -22.48 -6.84
CA ASP A 315 0.57 -23.32 -7.51
C ASP A 315 0.96 -23.64 -8.98
N PHE A 316 2.18 -23.31 -9.39
CA PHE A 316 2.66 -23.51 -10.77
C PHE A 316 4.20 -23.70 -10.83
N PRO A 317 4.74 -24.31 -11.90
CA PRO A 317 6.17 -24.28 -12.16
C PRO A 317 6.57 -23.16 -13.14
N GLN A 318 7.59 -22.38 -12.79
CA GLN A 318 8.28 -21.46 -13.72
C GLN A 318 9.66 -22.03 -14.13
N LYS A 319 9.97 -21.99 -15.43
CA LYS A 319 11.10 -22.72 -16.05
C LYS A 319 12.38 -21.90 -16.27
N GLN A 320 12.43 -20.63 -15.84
CA GLN A 320 13.60 -19.75 -16.02
C GLN A 320 14.77 -20.09 -15.05
N LYS A 321 15.37 -21.27 -15.20
CA LYS A 321 16.41 -21.79 -14.30
C LYS A 321 17.67 -20.90 -14.23
N GLY A 322 18.04 -20.25 -15.34
CA GLY A 322 19.19 -19.34 -15.39
C GLY A 322 19.01 -18.10 -14.51
N THR A 323 17.87 -17.42 -14.61
CA THR A 323 17.50 -16.27 -13.78
C THR A 323 17.56 -16.63 -12.30
N VAL A 324 17.00 -17.79 -11.93
CA VAL A 324 17.03 -18.30 -10.56
C VAL A 324 18.47 -18.47 -10.06
N LEU A 325 19.34 -19.11 -10.85
CA LEU A 325 20.73 -19.35 -10.46
C LEU A 325 21.47 -18.02 -10.21
N LYS A 326 21.26 -17.03 -11.10
CA LYS A 326 21.78 -15.66 -10.92
C LYS A 326 21.31 -15.06 -9.59
N MET A 327 20.02 -15.22 -9.24
CA MET A 327 19.47 -14.70 -7.99
C MET A 327 20.03 -15.39 -6.75
N TYR A 328 20.40 -16.67 -6.82
CA TYR A 328 21.11 -17.34 -5.73
C TYR A 328 22.51 -16.75 -5.50
N LEU A 329 23.23 -16.43 -6.58
CA LEU A 329 24.51 -15.74 -6.47
C LEU A 329 24.35 -14.36 -5.83
N VAL A 330 23.39 -13.55 -6.28
CA VAL A 330 23.09 -12.24 -5.68
C VAL A 330 22.74 -12.38 -4.19
N GLY A 331 21.90 -13.34 -3.83
CA GLY A 331 21.54 -13.58 -2.44
C GLY A 331 22.72 -14.05 -1.57
N ALA A 332 23.69 -14.77 -2.13
CA ALA A 332 24.92 -15.13 -1.42
C ALA A 332 25.82 -13.90 -1.18
N LEU A 333 25.91 -12.99 -2.15
CA LEU A 333 26.65 -11.74 -2.03
C LEU A 333 26.05 -10.82 -0.94
N ILE A 334 24.72 -10.64 -0.95
CA ILE A 334 24.01 -9.78 0.01
C ILE A 334 24.07 -10.37 1.43
N ALA A 335 24.05 -11.70 1.57
CA ALA A 335 24.08 -12.37 2.87
C ALA A 335 25.45 -12.31 3.57
N SER A 336 26.55 -12.10 2.83
CA SER A 336 27.90 -12.08 3.39
C SER A 336 28.28 -10.67 3.87
N PRO A 337 28.50 -10.45 5.18
CA PRO A 337 28.86 -9.13 5.70
C PRO A 337 30.17 -8.60 5.10
N ARG A 338 31.15 -9.50 4.87
CA ARG A 338 32.44 -9.16 4.26
C ARG A 338 32.31 -8.71 2.81
N LEU A 339 31.47 -9.40 2.03
CA LEU A 339 31.24 -9.04 0.63
C LEU A 339 30.36 -7.79 0.54
N LYS A 340 29.32 -7.68 1.38
CA LYS A 340 28.47 -6.49 1.47
C LYS A 340 29.27 -5.23 1.80
N ALA A 341 30.21 -5.29 2.75
CA ALA A 341 31.10 -4.18 3.08
C ALA A 341 32.04 -3.79 1.91
N LYS A 342 32.51 -4.76 1.12
CA LYS A 342 33.31 -4.51 -0.09
C LYS A 342 32.50 -4.00 -1.28
N ILE A 343 31.23 -4.40 -1.37
CA ILE A 343 30.34 -4.06 -2.49
C ILE A 343 29.76 -2.66 -2.31
N GLY A 344 29.42 -2.23 -1.09
CA GLY A 344 28.88 -0.88 -0.85
C GLY A 344 27.72 -0.55 -1.81
N ASN A 345 27.79 0.61 -2.47
CA ASN A 345 26.80 1.05 -3.46
C ASN A 345 26.92 0.36 -4.84
N LYS A 346 27.95 -0.47 -5.07
CA LYS A 346 28.18 -1.13 -6.38
C LYS A 346 27.07 -2.11 -6.77
N LEU A 347 26.25 -2.56 -5.82
CA LEU A 347 25.06 -3.34 -6.12
C LEU A 347 24.09 -2.52 -6.99
N PHE A 348 23.81 -1.28 -6.60
CA PHE A 348 22.93 -0.40 -7.37
C PHE A 348 23.55 -0.04 -8.72
N GLU A 349 24.85 0.25 -8.76
CA GLU A 349 25.58 0.48 -10.02
C GLU A 349 25.43 -0.71 -10.98
N GLY A 350 25.58 -1.94 -10.48
CA GLY A 350 25.38 -3.15 -11.28
C GLY A 350 23.93 -3.35 -11.74
N MET A 351 22.94 -2.96 -10.93
CA MET A 351 21.53 -3.02 -11.31
C MET A 351 21.19 -2.03 -12.43
N ILE A 352 21.74 -0.81 -12.39
CA ILE A 352 21.45 0.23 -13.39
C ILE A 352 22.37 0.18 -14.62
N ALA A 353 23.50 -0.54 -14.56
CA ALA A 353 24.48 -0.61 -15.64
C ALA A 353 23.89 -1.04 -17.00
N PRO A 354 22.99 -2.04 -17.10
CA PRO A 354 22.36 -2.38 -18.37
C PRO A 354 21.56 -1.22 -18.97
N TYR A 355 20.84 -0.47 -18.14
CA TYR A 355 20.02 0.67 -18.55
C TYR A 355 20.88 1.85 -18.98
N ARG A 356 22.00 2.10 -18.30
CA ARG A 356 22.93 3.19 -18.67
C ARG A 356 23.44 3.02 -20.11
N LYS A 357 23.75 1.79 -20.52
CA LYS A 357 24.16 1.47 -21.90
C LYS A 357 23.06 1.74 -22.94
N VAL A 358 21.79 1.71 -22.53
CA VAL A 358 20.66 2.02 -23.42
C VAL A 358 20.47 3.53 -23.53
N VAL A 359 20.58 4.26 -22.41
CA VAL A 359 20.34 5.72 -22.35
C VAL A 359 21.53 6.54 -22.91
N GLU A 360 22.76 6.03 -22.80
CA GLU A 360 23.98 6.67 -23.31
C GLU A 360 24.23 6.40 -24.82
N LYS A 361 23.45 5.51 -25.43
CA LYS A 361 23.40 5.33 -26.89
C LYS A 361 22.52 6.41 -27.51
#